data_AF-A0A1Y4CTQ1-F1
#
_entry.id   AF-A0A1Y4CTQ1-F1
#
_cell.length_a   1.000
_cell.length_b   1.000
_cell.length_c   1.000
_cell.angle_alpha   90.00
_cell.angle_beta   90.00
_cell.angle_gamma   90.00
#
_symmetry.space_group_name_H-M   'P 1'
#
loop_
_entity.id
_entity.type
_entity.pdbx_description
1 polymer ?
#
loop_
_entity_poly.entity_id
_entity_poly.type
_entity_poly.pdbx_seq_one_letter_code
_entity_poly.pdbx_strand_id
1 'polypeptide(L)'
;MSIYKSSTDADRMEVVQSWFPWMIDTVSRVTYAEAKTKLRDEVRNEVRDEVRDEVRDEVRDEERAQTRQAIIQLLQTRFGNVPQSIEADLEKINNSAKLSRLIVVAGTATSLDDVAGAIRKA
;
A
#
# COMPACT_ATOMS: atom_id res chain seq x y z
N MET A 1 34.62 53.99 -34.84
CA MET A 1 33.26 53.60 -35.28
C MET A 1 32.82 52.41 -34.42
N SER A 2 32.25 52.68 -33.24
CA SER A 2 31.73 51.63 -32.34
C SER A 2 30.41 51.11 -32.84
N ILE A 3 30.22 49.78 -32.95
CA ILE A 3 28.99 49.11 -32.51
C ILE A 3 29.30 47.64 -32.16
N TYR A 4 29.90 47.37 -30.99
CA TYR A 4 29.69 46.06 -30.36
C TYR A 4 28.33 46.15 -29.65
N LYS A 5 27.25 45.86 -30.38
CA LYS A 5 25.94 45.68 -29.77
C LYS A 5 26.03 44.41 -28.93
N SER A 6 26.00 44.58 -27.61
CA SER A 6 25.73 43.53 -26.65
C SER A 6 24.32 42.99 -26.90
N SER A 7 24.20 42.09 -27.88
CA SER A 7 22.98 41.35 -28.16
C SER A 7 22.66 40.54 -26.91
N THR A 8 21.51 40.85 -26.31
CA THR A 8 21.02 40.18 -25.12
C THR A 8 20.61 38.75 -25.47
N ASP A 9 20.55 37.85 -24.49
CA ASP A 9 20.15 36.45 -24.69
C ASP A 9 18.78 36.33 -25.38
N ALA A 10 17.89 37.29 -25.11
CA ALA A 10 16.59 37.44 -25.75
C ALA A 10 16.69 37.78 -27.26
N ASP A 11 17.57 38.72 -27.65
CA ASP A 11 17.78 39.08 -29.06
C ASP A 11 18.35 37.90 -29.87
N ARG A 12 19.20 37.07 -29.24
CA ARG A 12 19.76 35.87 -29.88
C ARG A 12 18.72 34.78 -30.07
N MET A 13 17.84 34.61 -29.08
CA MET A 13 16.73 33.66 -29.14
C MET A 13 15.70 34.04 -30.22
N GLU A 14 15.46 35.33 -30.44
CA GLU A 14 14.55 35.81 -31.48
C GLU A 14 15.05 35.47 -32.90
N VAL A 15 16.35 35.64 -33.16
CA VAL A 15 16.97 35.28 -34.44
C VAL A 15 16.93 33.76 -34.67
N VAL A 16 17.21 32.97 -33.64
CA VAL A 16 17.14 31.51 -33.71
C VAL A 16 15.70 31.02 -33.94
N GLN A 17 14.71 31.66 -33.30
CA GLN A 17 13.28 31.39 -33.54
C GLN A 17 12.87 31.70 -34.98
N SER A 18 13.38 32.80 -35.56
CA SER A 18 13.08 33.21 -36.92
C SER A 18 13.64 32.24 -37.97
N TRP A 19 14.88 31.77 -37.80
CA TRP A 19 15.53 30.88 -38.77
C TRP A 19 15.22 29.41 -38.56
N PHE A 20 14.93 28.98 -37.34
CA PHE A 20 14.65 27.59 -37.03
C PHE A 20 13.40 27.43 -36.16
N PRO A 21 12.20 27.84 -36.64
CA PRO A 21 10.95 27.70 -35.87
C PRO A 21 10.67 26.26 -35.44
N TRP A 22 11.02 25.30 -36.32
CA TRP A 22 10.85 23.86 -36.07
C TRP A 22 11.69 23.36 -34.90
N MET A 23 12.84 23.98 -34.63
CA MET A 23 13.74 23.57 -33.55
C MET A 23 13.14 23.89 -32.19
N ILE A 24 12.50 25.06 -32.05
CA ILE A 24 11.83 25.47 -30.81
C ILE A 24 10.56 24.66 -30.56
N ASP A 25 9.78 24.38 -31.61
CA ASP A 25 8.64 23.46 -31.53
C ASP A 25 9.09 22.05 -31.12
N THR A 26 10.21 21.57 -31.66
CA THR A 26 10.78 20.26 -31.30
C THR A 26 11.24 20.21 -29.85
N VAL A 27 12.02 21.20 -29.39
CA VAL A 27 12.50 21.26 -28.00
C VAL A 27 11.34 21.40 -27.02
N SER A 28 10.32 22.22 -27.35
CA SER A 28 9.12 22.38 -26.53
C SER A 28 8.30 21.08 -26.46
N ARG A 29 8.19 20.34 -27.56
CA ARG A 29 7.50 19.04 -27.59
C ARG A 29 8.24 17.97 -26.83
N VAL A 30 9.57 17.90 -26.96
CA VAL A 30 10.42 16.95 -26.25
C VAL A 30 10.39 17.23 -24.75
N THR A 31 10.58 18.48 -24.33
CA THR A 31 10.51 18.87 -22.91
C THR A 31 9.13 18.61 -22.30
N TYR A 32 8.05 18.91 -23.02
CA TYR A 32 6.69 18.59 -22.57
C TYR A 32 6.45 17.08 -22.46
N ALA A 33 6.94 16.28 -23.42
CA ALA A 33 6.82 14.83 -23.39
C ALA A 33 7.64 14.21 -22.24
N GLU A 34 8.85 14.70 -22.01
CA GLU A 34 9.71 14.26 -20.89
C GLU A 34 9.11 14.62 -19.53
N ALA A 35 8.59 15.84 -19.37
CA ALA A 35 7.91 16.25 -18.14
C ALA A 35 6.64 15.41 -17.89
N LYS A 36 5.85 15.16 -18.94
CA LYS A 36 4.62 14.35 -18.86
C LYS A 36 4.91 12.88 -18.54
N THR A 37 6.00 12.33 -19.06
CA THR A 37 6.39 10.93 -18.79
C THR A 37 6.91 10.77 -17.36
N LYS A 38 7.80 11.67 -16.90
CA LYS A 38 8.29 11.65 -15.52
C LYS A 38 7.16 11.80 -14.49
N LEU A 39 6.29 12.79 -14.64
CA LEU A 39 5.13 12.98 -13.74
C LEU A 39 4.19 11.77 -13.77
N ARG A 40 3.96 11.17 -14.94
CA ARG A 40 3.11 9.99 -15.06
C ARG A 40 3.71 8.77 -14.40
N ASP A 41 5.02 8.57 -14.47
CA ASP A 41 5.70 7.42 -13.89
C ASP A 41 5.86 7.57 -12.37
N GLU A 42 6.14 8.78 -11.88
CA GLU A 42 6.25 9.08 -10.44
C GLU A 42 4.90 8.91 -9.74
N VAL A 43 3.85 9.57 -10.24
CA VAL A 43 2.48 9.44 -9.69
C VAL A 43 1.97 8.00 -9.80
N ARG A 44 2.32 7.29 -10.87
CA ARG A 44 1.90 5.89 -11.04
C ARG A 44 2.59 4.97 -10.04
N ASN A 45 3.87 5.17 -9.75
CA ASN A 45 4.59 4.28 -8.85
C ASN A 45 4.23 4.57 -7.39
N GLU A 46 4.18 5.84 -6.99
CA GLU A 46 3.85 6.25 -5.63
C GLU A 46 2.41 5.86 -5.25
N VAL A 47 1.42 6.23 -6.08
CA VAL A 47 0.01 5.87 -5.80
C VAL A 47 -0.22 4.37 -5.90
N ARG A 48 0.47 3.65 -6.80
CA ARG A 48 0.24 2.21 -6.92
C ARG A 48 0.87 1.45 -5.77
N ASP A 49 2.03 1.85 -5.28
CA ASP A 49 2.73 1.09 -4.24
C ASP A 49 2.17 1.46 -2.85
N GLU A 50 1.86 2.74 -2.59
CA GLU A 50 1.26 3.18 -1.31
C GLU A 50 -0.18 2.68 -1.13
N VAL A 51 -1.05 2.86 -2.13
CA VAL A 51 -2.45 2.36 -2.03
C VAL A 51 -2.51 0.84 -2.02
N ARG A 52 -1.60 0.15 -2.73
CA ARG A 52 -1.61 -1.32 -2.75
C ARG A 52 -1.14 -1.90 -1.42
N ASP A 53 -0.15 -1.30 -0.78
CA ASP A 53 0.38 -1.82 0.47
C ASP A 53 -0.51 -1.43 1.66
N GLU A 54 -1.01 -0.18 1.74
CA GLU A 54 -1.95 0.23 2.79
C GLU A 54 -3.27 -0.55 2.71
N VAL A 55 -3.94 -0.57 1.55
CA VAL A 55 -5.24 -1.26 1.42
C VAL A 55 -5.08 -2.77 1.65
N ARG A 56 -3.95 -3.36 1.23
CA ARG A 56 -3.73 -4.80 1.43
C ARG A 56 -3.47 -5.13 2.89
N ASP A 57 -2.77 -4.29 3.63
CA ASP A 57 -2.48 -4.54 5.03
C ASP A 57 -3.69 -4.22 5.92
N GLU A 58 -4.42 -3.14 5.65
CA GLU A 58 -5.68 -2.82 6.34
C GLU A 58 -6.74 -3.92 6.15
N VAL A 59 -6.98 -4.37 4.91
CA VAL A 59 -7.95 -5.44 4.63
C VAL A 59 -7.54 -6.73 5.33
N ARG A 60 -6.25 -7.05 5.37
CA ARG A 60 -5.74 -8.25 6.04
C ARG A 60 -5.89 -8.19 7.55
N ASP A 61 -5.72 -7.03 8.15
CA ASP A 61 -5.88 -6.85 9.60
C ASP A 61 -7.36 -6.89 10.00
N GLU A 62 -8.24 -6.28 9.21
CA GLU A 62 -9.69 -6.36 9.39
C GLU A 62 -10.19 -7.80 9.30
N GLU A 63 -9.76 -8.56 8.27
CA GLU A 63 -10.08 -9.98 8.12
C GLU A 63 -9.61 -10.83 9.31
N ARG A 64 -8.42 -10.55 9.86
CA ARG A 64 -7.90 -11.24 11.04
C ARG A 64 -8.71 -10.92 12.28
N ALA A 65 -9.06 -9.65 12.49
CA ALA A 65 -9.90 -9.23 13.62
C ALA A 65 -11.27 -9.92 13.57
N GLN A 66 -11.92 -9.93 12.41
CA GLN A 66 -13.18 -10.65 12.21
C GLN A 66 -13.05 -12.15 12.48
N THR A 67 -11.95 -12.76 12.01
CA THR A 67 -11.69 -14.18 12.26
C THR A 67 -11.52 -14.49 13.75
N ARG A 68 -10.81 -13.63 14.50
CA ARG A 68 -10.65 -13.77 15.95
C ARG A 68 -11.98 -13.66 16.68
N GLN A 69 -12.81 -12.68 16.30
CA GLN A 69 -14.15 -12.53 16.86
C GLN A 69 -15.03 -13.75 16.59
N ALA A 70 -14.96 -14.32 15.38
CA ALA A 70 -15.68 -15.55 15.06
C ALA A 70 -15.24 -16.74 15.93
N ILE A 71 -13.93 -16.87 16.20
CA ILE A 71 -13.41 -17.89 17.11
C ILE A 71 -13.92 -17.66 18.53
N ILE A 72 -13.86 -16.43 19.04
CA ILE A 72 -14.35 -16.08 20.39
C ILE A 72 -15.84 -16.41 20.53
N GLN A 73 -16.67 -16.02 19.57
CA GLN A 73 -18.11 -16.33 19.59
C GLN A 73 -18.39 -17.82 19.55
N LEU A 74 -17.63 -18.59 18.76
CA LEU A 74 -17.76 -20.04 18.69
C LEU A 74 -17.41 -20.69 20.04
N LEU A 75 -16.31 -20.26 20.66
CA LEU A 75 -15.91 -20.73 21.99
C LEU A 75 -16.94 -20.33 23.05
N GLN A 76 -17.48 -19.11 22.97
CA GLN A 76 -18.51 -18.64 23.88
C GLN A 76 -19.79 -19.48 23.80
N THR A 77 -20.20 -19.80 22.57
CA THR A 77 -21.38 -20.63 22.30
C THR A 77 -21.22 -22.05 22.86
N ARG A 78 -20.00 -22.61 22.83
CA ARG A 78 -19.75 -24.00 23.25
C ARG A 78 -19.41 -24.16 24.72
N PHE A 79 -18.64 -23.23 25.29
CA PHE A 79 -18.05 -23.37 26.62
C PHE A 79 -18.50 -22.28 27.60
N GLY A 80 -19.32 -21.32 27.16
CA GLY A 80 -19.71 -20.18 27.97
C GLY A 80 -18.61 -19.13 28.01
N ASN A 81 -18.39 -18.48 29.16
CA ASN A 81 -17.46 -17.35 29.21
C ASN A 81 -16.02 -17.75 28.81
N VAL A 82 -15.44 -17.04 27.84
CA VAL A 82 -14.07 -17.29 27.37
C VAL A 82 -13.09 -16.51 28.26
N PRO A 83 -12.03 -17.15 28.77
CA PRO A 83 -11.01 -16.47 29.55
C PRO A 83 -10.29 -15.38 28.75
N GLN A 84 -10.07 -14.23 29.38
CA GLN A 84 -9.33 -13.09 28.78
C GLN A 84 -7.93 -13.48 28.31
N SER A 85 -7.29 -14.50 28.91
CA SER A 85 -6.00 -15.03 28.45
C SER A 85 -6.08 -15.64 27.05
N ILE A 86 -7.19 -16.33 26.72
CA ILE A 86 -7.40 -16.90 25.38
C ILE A 86 -7.63 -15.78 24.37
N GLU A 87 -8.39 -14.74 24.73
CA GLU A 87 -8.60 -13.58 23.87
C GLU A 87 -7.28 -12.84 23.61
N ALA A 88 -6.47 -12.62 24.65
CA ALA A 88 -5.17 -11.96 24.52
C ALA A 88 -4.17 -12.79 23.68
N ASP A 89 -4.21 -14.11 23.78
CA ASP A 89 -3.39 -14.98 22.94
C ASP A 89 -3.93 -15.07 21.51
N LEU A 90 -5.27 -15.03 21.34
CA LEU A 90 -6.03 -14.58 20.19
C LEU A 90 -5.34 -13.46 19.41
N GLU A 91 -5.17 -12.36 20.15
CA GLU A 91 -4.75 -11.09 19.60
C GLU A 91 -3.29 -11.07 19.09
N LYS A 92 -2.46 -12.04 19.50
CA LYS A 92 -1.06 -12.12 19.09
C LYS A 92 -0.84 -12.84 17.76
N ILE A 93 -1.86 -13.51 17.21
CA ILE A 93 -1.72 -14.39 16.03
C ILE A 93 -1.86 -13.64 14.71
N ASN A 94 -0.77 -13.07 14.18
CA ASN A 94 -0.83 -12.27 12.93
C ASN A 94 -0.88 -13.12 11.64
N ASN A 95 -0.97 -14.44 11.75
CA ASN A 95 -1.00 -15.34 10.61
C ASN A 95 -2.43 -15.83 10.33
N SER A 96 -3.01 -15.37 9.21
CA SER A 96 -4.38 -15.70 8.82
C SER A 96 -4.62 -17.20 8.64
N ALA A 97 -3.65 -17.95 8.11
CA ALA A 97 -3.79 -19.40 7.95
C ALA A 97 -3.84 -20.14 9.30
N LYS A 98 -3.15 -19.61 10.33
CA LYS A 98 -3.25 -20.14 11.69
C LYS A 98 -4.63 -19.87 12.30
N LEU A 99 -5.16 -18.65 12.12
CA LEU A 99 -6.51 -18.31 12.57
C LEU A 99 -7.58 -19.19 11.91
N SER A 100 -7.48 -19.45 10.59
CA SER A 100 -8.40 -20.36 9.90
C SER A 100 -8.35 -21.79 10.48
N ARG A 101 -7.17 -22.30 10.85
CA ARG A 101 -7.05 -23.61 11.52
C ARG A 101 -7.68 -23.59 12.91
N LEU A 102 -7.55 -22.49 13.64
CA LEU A 102 -8.12 -22.35 14.97
C LEU A 102 -9.64 -22.33 14.98
N ILE A 103 -10.30 -21.90 13.90
CA ILE A 103 -11.76 -22.08 13.75
C ILE A 103 -12.12 -23.58 13.81
N VAL A 104 -11.38 -24.42 13.07
CA VAL A 104 -11.61 -25.87 13.06
C VAL A 104 -11.37 -26.45 14.45
N VAL A 105 -10.25 -26.08 15.09
CA VAL A 105 -9.92 -26.52 16.45
C VAL A 105 -11.01 -26.11 17.45
N ALA A 106 -11.47 -24.86 17.42
CA ALA A 106 -12.53 -24.38 18.30
C ALA A 106 -13.86 -25.15 18.09
N GLY A 107 -14.14 -25.59 16.86
CA GLY A 107 -15.29 -26.43 16.53
C GLY A 107 -15.17 -27.86 17.05
N THR A 108 -13.96 -28.43 17.08
CA THR A 108 -13.72 -29.83 17.46
C THR A 108 -13.20 -30.04 18.88
N ALA A 109 -12.74 -28.98 19.55
CA ALA A 109 -12.15 -29.06 20.88
C ALA A 109 -13.16 -29.58 21.91
N THR A 110 -12.66 -30.28 22.93
CA THR A 110 -13.46 -30.78 24.05
C THR A 110 -13.43 -29.85 25.25
N SER A 111 -12.45 -28.95 25.32
CA SER A 111 -12.26 -27.98 26.39
C SER A 111 -11.62 -26.68 25.88
N LEU A 112 -11.70 -25.62 26.69
CA LEU A 112 -10.97 -24.37 26.45
C LEU A 112 -9.45 -24.55 26.57
N ASP A 113 -8.99 -25.50 27.40
CA ASP A 113 -7.56 -25.81 27.56
C ASP A 113 -6.97 -26.43 26.28
N ASP A 114 -7.73 -27.25 25.55
CA ASP A 114 -7.32 -27.80 24.26
C ASP A 114 -7.07 -26.68 23.24
N VAL A 115 -7.94 -25.67 23.24
CA VAL A 115 -7.84 -24.49 22.37
C VAL A 115 -6.66 -23.62 22.78
N ALA A 116 -6.49 -23.36 24.08
CA ALA A 116 -5.33 -22.64 24.61
C ALA A 116 -4.00 -23.37 24.32
N GLY A 117 -4.02 -24.71 24.32
CA GLY A 117 -2.89 -25.54 23.90
C GLY A 117 -2.59 -25.40 22.41
N ALA A 118 -3.63 -25.36 21.56
CA ALA A 118 -3.47 -25.16 20.13
C ALA A 118 -2.94 -23.77 19.78
N ILE A 119 -3.40 -22.72 20.48
CA ILE A 119 -2.89 -21.35 20.31
C ILE A 119 -1.40 -21.26 20.64
N ARG A 120 -0.95 -21.88 21.74
CA ARG A 120 0.47 -21.90 22.13
C ARG A 120 1.36 -22.66 21.15
N LYS A 121 0.82 -23.66 20.45
CA LYS A 121 1.52 -24.42 19.41
C LYS A 121 1.49 -23.75 18.04
N ALA A 122 0.70 -22.68 17.88
CA ALA A 122 0.44 -22.05 16.60
C ALA A 122 1.62 -21.17 16.16
#